data_AF-A0A511RLR7-F1
#
_entry.id   AF-A0A511RLR7-F1
#
_cell.length_a   1.000
_cell.length_b   1.000
_cell.length_c   1.000
_cell.angle_alpha   90.00
_cell.angle_beta   90.00
_cell.angle_gamma   90.00
#
_symmetry.space_group_name_H-M   'P 1'
#
loop_
_entity.id
_entity.type
_entity.pdbx_description
1 polymer ?
#
loop_
_entity_poly.entity_id
_entity_poly.type
_entity_poly.pdbx_seq_one_letter_code
_entity_poly.pdbx_strand_id
1 'polypeptide(L)'
;MTYEVISLDTNVVIAALNRNDVHHEAALDFLEARGSDPLVLPAAVYAELLALPGAGAVKQFIEQYRLRPVFSSLDTPRVWELAAERFARYVERRRRSGGGRPRRILADFLIGAQALAQVGQGYTPVFTTLDARFFRRYFPELNVLDLA
;
A
#
# COMPACT_ATOMS: atom_id res chain seq x y z
N MET A 1 7.88 -23.93 -3.24
CA MET A 1 7.95 -22.57 -3.81
C MET A 1 7.07 -21.69 -2.96
N THR A 2 7.65 -20.73 -2.25
CA THR A 2 6.90 -19.67 -1.56
C THR A 2 6.50 -18.65 -2.63
N TYR A 3 5.20 -18.40 -2.79
CA TYR A 3 4.71 -17.37 -3.69
C TYR A 3 4.80 -16.01 -2.99
N GLU A 4 5.11 -14.95 -3.74
CA GLU A 4 5.02 -13.59 -3.22
C GLU A 4 3.58 -13.10 -3.29
N VAL A 5 3.17 -12.31 -2.31
CA VAL A 5 1.92 -11.54 -2.39
C VAL A 5 2.31 -10.08 -2.39
N ILE A 6 1.83 -9.33 -3.38
CA ILE A 6 2.28 -7.96 -3.63
C ILE A 6 1.16 -7.02 -3.24
N SER A 7 1.32 -6.36 -2.10
CA SER A 7 0.44 -5.30 -1.66
C SER A 7 0.81 -4.00 -2.35
N LEU A 8 -0.16 -3.37 -3.01
CA LEU A 8 0.02 -2.11 -3.70
C LEU A 8 -0.42 -0.94 -2.82
N ASP A 9 0.36 0.13 -2.83
CA ASP A 9 -0.03 1.44 -2.27
C ASP A 9 -0.96 2.20 -3.25
N THR A 10 -1.70 3.18 -2.73
CA THR A 10 -2.60 4.02 -3.53
C THR A 10 -1.86 4.78 -4.62
N ASN A 11 -0.65 5.29 -4.33
CA ASN A 11 0.14 6.07 -5.30
C ASN A 11 0.56 5.25 -6.54
N VAL A 12 0.80 3.94 -6.40
CA VAL A 12 1.15 3.06 -7.53
C VAL A 12 -0.03 2.92 -8.48
N VAL A 13 -1.21 2.66 -7.92
CA VAL A 13 -2.42 2.47 -8.72
C VAL A 13 -2.86 3.81 -9.35
N ILE A 14 -2.72 4.92 -8.63
CA ILE A 14 -2.97 6.26 -9.19
C ILE A 14 -2.01 6.58 -10.35
N ALA A 15 -0.71 6.28 -10.21
CA ALA A 15 0.25 6.48 -11.29
C ALA A 15 -0.13 5.64 -12.52
N ALA A 16 -0.50 4.38 -12.32
CA ALA A 16 -0.96 3.51 -13.41
C ALA A 16 -2.27 3.99 -14.07
N LEU A 17 -3.17 4.63 -13.33
CA LEU A 17 -4.42 5.20 -13.87
C LEU A 17 -4.20 6.53 -14.61
N ASN A 18 -3.21 7.32 -14.19
CA ASN A 18 -2.99 8.68 -14.68
C ASN A 18 -1.90 8.72 -15.76
N ARG A 19 -2.30 8.81 -17.03
CA ARG A 19 -1.39 8.92 -18.19
C ARG A 19 -0.41 10.09 -18.15
N ASN A 20 -0.70 11.12 -17.34
CA ASN A 20 0.17 12.28 -17.17
C ASN A 20 1.10 12.16 -15.95
N ASP A 21 1.05 11.06 -15.21
CA ASP A 21 1.97 10.81 -14.11
C ASP A 21 3.34 10.42 -14.64
N VAL A 22 4.41 10.92 -14.03
CA VAL A 22 5.78 10.63 -14.45
C VAL A 22 6.14 9.15 -14.22
N HIS A 23 5.44 8.46 -13.33
CA HIS A 23 5.61 7.04 -13.04
C HIS A 23 4.59 6.15 -13.77
N HIS A 24 3.80 6.70 -14.71
CA HIS A 24 2.73 5.97 -15.40
C HIS A 24 3.21 4.66 -16.05
N GLU A 25 4.20 4.75 -16.93
CA GLU A 25 4.74 3.59 -17.66
C GLU A 25 5.37 2.58 -16.69
N ALA A 26 6.16 3.06 -15.73
CA ALA A 26 6.80 2.18 -14.73
C ALA A 26 5.77 1.41 -13.88
N ALA A 27 4.63 2.04 -13.56
CA ALA A 27 3.55 1.39 -12.83
C ALA A 27 2.83 0.35 -13.69
N LEU A 28 2.57 0.64 -14.97
CA LEU A 28 1.96 -0.34 -15.89
C LEU A 28 2.89 -1.53 -16.14
N ASP A 29 4.16 -1.27 -16.47
CA ASP A 29 5.19 -2.30 -16.66
C ASP A 29 5.29 -3.21 -15.45
N PHE A 30 5.24 -2.65 -14.24
CA PHE A 30 5.26 -3.42 -13.01
C PHE A 30 4.03 -4.34 -12.88
N LEU A 31 2.83 -3.81 -13.12
CA LEU A 31 1.58 -4.59 -13.02
C LEU A 31 1.55 -5.72 -14.06
N GLU A 32 2.05 -5.47 -15.27
CA GLU A 32 2.15 -6.46 -16.34
C GLU A 32 3.18 -7.54 -16.01
N ALA A 33 4.39 -7.15 -15.61
CA ALA A 33 5.46 -8.07 -15.25
C ALA A 33 5.11 -8.95 -14.05
N ARG A 34 4.29 -8.44 -13.13
CA ARG A 34 3.84 -9.15 -11.91
C ARG A 34 2.44 -9.75 -12.04
N GLY A 35 1.85 -9.77 -13.24
CA GLY A 35 0.47 -10.23 -13.45
C GLY A 35 0.20 -11.71 -13.11
N SER A 36 1.26 -12.52 -12.92
CA SER A 36 1.16 -13.89 -12.41
C SER A 36 1.11 -14.00 -10.88
N ASP A 37 1.58 -12.97 -10.18
CA ASP A 37 1.58 -12.93 -8.71
C ASP A 37 0.23 -12.43 -8.18
N PRO A 38 -0.16 -12.83 -6.95
CA PRO A 38 -1.27 -12.21 -6.24
C PRO A 38 -1.01 -10.71 -5.96
N LEU A 39 -1.56 -9.85 -6.81
CA LEU A 39 -1.60 -8.40 -6.58
C LEU A 39 -2.80 -8.06 -5.69
N VAL A 40 -2.53 -7.48 -4.51
CA VAL A 40 -3.55 -7.19 -3.51
C VAL A 40 -3.61 -5.71 -3.14
N LEU A 41 -4.80 -5.26 -2.78
CA LEU A 41 -5.06 -3.91 -2.30
C LEU A 41 -5.44 -3.98 -0.82
N PRO A 42 -4.68 -3.30 0.07
CA PRO A 42 -5.16 -3.01 1.41
C PRO A 42 -6.56 -2.36 1.35
N ALA A 43 -7.40 -2.62 2.34
CA ALA A 43 -8.78 -2.12 2.36
C ALA A 43 -8.84 -0.59 2.31
N ALA A 44 -7.89 0.08 2.97
CA ALA A 44 -7.75 1.53 2.91
C ALA A 44 -7.40 2.01 1.50
N VAL A 45 -6.46 1.33 0.80
CA VAL A 45 -6.11 1.63 -0.60
C VAL A 45 -7.32 1.47 -1.51
N TYR A 46 -8.06 0.36 -1.37
CA TYR A 46 -9.28 0.15 -2.16
C TYR A 46 -10.32 1.26 -1.92
N ALA A 47 -10.52 1.67 -0.66
CA ALA A 47 -11.43 2.76 -0.33
C ALA A 47 -10.97 4.11 -0.90
N GLU A 48 -9.68 4.42 -0.81
CA GLU A 48 -9.08 5.64 -1.39
C GLU A 48 -9.26 5.69 -2.91
N LEU A 49 -9.05 4.56 -3.60
CA LEU A 49 -9.25 4.45 -5.05
C LEU A 49 -10.71 4.68 -5.46
N LEU A 50 -11.66 4.14 -4.70
CA LEU A 50 -13.09 4.35 -4.97
C LEU A 50 -13.55 5.79 -4.69
N ALA A 51 -12.80 6.56 -3.91
CA ALA A 51 -13.07 7.98 -3.67
C ALA A 51 -12.61 8.87 -4.83
N LEU A 52 -11.82 8.35 -5.78
CA LEU A 52 -11.42 9.10 -6.98
C LEU A 52 -12.63 9.39 -7.89
N PRO A 53 -12.60 10.52 -8.64
CA PRO A 53 -13.55 10.75 -9.71
C PRO A 53 -13.55 9.58 -10.70
N GLY A 54 -14.74 9.12 -11.12
CA GLY A 54 -14.84 8.03 -12.09
C GLY A 54 -14.63 6.63 -11.51
N ALA A 55 -15.18 6.35 -10.33
CA ALA A 55 -15.09 5.03 -9.66
C ALA A 55 -15.42 3.81 -10.56
N GLY A 56 -16.23 3.98 -11.61
CA GLY A 56 -16.48 2.92 -12.60
C GLY A 56 -15.22 2.52 -13.38
N ALA A 57 -14.44 3.50 -13.85
CA ALA A 57 -13.17 3.24 -14.54
C ALA A 57 -12.12 2.62 -13.60
N VAL A 58 -12.11 3.06 -12.33
CA VAL A 58 -11.26 2.46 -11.29
C VAL A 58 -11.58 0.98 -11.09
N LYS A 59 -12.87 0.62 -11.00
CA LYS A 59 -13.28 -0.79 -10.87
C LYS A 59 -12.89 -1.62 -12.10
N GLN A 60 -13.07 -1.07 -13.31
CA GLN A 60 -12.63 -1.74 -14.54
C GLN A 60 -11.12 -1.97 -14.55
N PHE A 61 -10.32 -1.00 -14.09
CA PHE A 61 -8.88 -1.14 -13.96
C PHE A 61 -8.49 -2.24 -12.96
N ILE A 62 -9.14 -2.27 -11.80
CA ILE A 62 -8.96 -3.32 -10.78
C ILE A 62 -9.25 -4.71 -11.37
N GLU A 63 -10.33 -4.84 -12.15
CA GLU A 63 -10.68 -6.09 -12.83
C GLU A 63 -9.67 -6.47 -13.92
N GLN A 64 -9.27 -5.51 -14.76
CA GLN A 64 -8.31 -5.69 -15.85
C GLN A 64 -6.97 -6.26 -15.35
N TYR A 65 -6.42 -5.69 -14.26
CA TYR A 65 -5.16 -6.14 -13.66
C TYR A 65 -5.33 -7.18 -12.55
N ARG A 66 -6.56 -7.68 -12.35
CA ARG A 66 -6.89 -8.71 -11.34
C ARG A 66 -6.45 -8.33 -9.92
N LEU A 67 -6.49 -7.04 -9.60
CA LEU A 67 -6.14 -6.53 -8.27
C LEU A 67 -7.18 -6.98 -7.25
N ARG A 68 -6.74 -7.51 -6.12
CA ARG A 68 -7.64 -8.12 -5.13
C ARG A 68 -7.72 -7.29 -3.85
N PRO A 69 -8.84 -6.61 -3.56
CA PRO A 69 -9.07 -6.01 -2.26
C PRO A 69 -9.03 -7.06 -1.15
N VAL A 70 -8.26 -6.81 -0.09
CA VAL A 70 -8.16 -7.70 1.08
C VAL A 70 -8.85 -7.07 2.27
N PHE A 71 -9.88 -7.75 2.79
CA PHE A 71 -10.65 -7.32 3.97
C PHE A 71 -10.50 -8.25 5.18
N SER A 72 -10.03 -9.48 4.96
CA SER A 72 -10.01 -10.57 5.94
C SER A 72 -9.05 -10.37 7.13
N SER A 73 -8.26 -9.30 7.12
CA SER A 73 -7.33 -8.96 8.21
C SER A 73 -7.80 -7.76 9.03
N LEU A 74 -8.96 -7.18 8.73
CA LEU A 74 -9.48 -6.00 9.44
C LEU A 74 -10.10 -6.34 10.79
N ASP A 75 -10.49 -7.60 11.01
CA ASP A 75 -10.92 -8.12 12.31
C ASP A 75 -9.75 -8.50 13.21
N THR A 76 -8.51 -8.45 12.71
CA THR A 76 -7.30 -8.82 13.43
C THR A 76 -6.81 -7.66 14.30
N PRO A 77 -6.86 -7.74 15.65
CA PRO A 77 -6.46 -6.62 16.52
C PRO A 77 -5.03 -6.14 16.27
N ARG A 78 -4.13 -7.08 15.94
CA ARG A 78 -2.72 -6.79 15.68
C ARG A 78 -2.50 -5.77 14.57
N VAL A 79 -3.35 -5.74 13.53
CA VAL A 79 -3.25 -4.76 12.43
C VAL A 79 -3.47 -3.35 12.97
N TRP A 80 -4.49 -3.16 13.80
CA TRP A 80 -4.86 -1.87 14.38
C TRP A 80 -3.83 -1.39 15.40
N GLU A 81 -3.40 -2.29 16.28
CA GLU A 81 -2.37 -2.00 17.29
C GLU A 81 -1.05 -1.59 16.64
N LEU A 82 -0.62 -2.32 15.61
CA LEU A 82 0.61 -2.00 14.88
C LEU A 82 0.49 -0.64 14.17
N ALA A 83 -0.63 -0.37 13.50
CA ALA A 83 -0.85 0.93 12.85
C ALA A 83 -0.79 2.09 13.87
N ALA A 84 -1.44 1.93 15.03
CA ALA A 84 -1.40 2.90 16.12
C ALA A 84 0.03 3.12 16.66
N GLU A 85 0.78 2.04 16.90
CA GLU A 85 2.18 2.08 17.35
C GLU A 85 3.05 2.86 16.36
N ARG A 86 2.94 2.56 15.05
CA ARG A 86 3.75 3.22 14.02
C ARG A 86 3.34 4.68 13.82
N PHE A 87 2.05 5.00 13.91
CA PHE A 87 1.55 6.37 13.86
C PHE A 87 2.07 7.20 15.05
N ALA A 88 2.00 6.66 16.27
CA ALA A 88 2.52 7.33 17.47
C ALA A 88 4.02 7.67 17.33
N ARG A 89 4.82 6.73 16.82
CA ARG A 89 6.25 6.97 16.51
C ARG A 89 6.44 8.09 15.49
N TYR A 90 5.60 8.16 14.46
CA TYR A 90 5.65 9.23 13.46
C TYR A 90 5.33 10.61 14.06
N VAL A 91 4.25 10.69 14.83
CA VAL A 91 3.82 11.92 15.50
C VAL A 91 4.93 12.43 16.43
N GLU A 92 5.49 11.55 17.27
CA GLU A 92 6.55 11.91 18.21
C GLU A 92 7.81 12.40 17.49
N ARG A 93 8.24 11.70 16.43
CA ARG A 93 9.38 12.14 15.61
C ARG A 93 9.15 13.53 15.02
N ARG A 94 7.96 13.78 14.47
CA ARG A 94 7.60 15.08 13.85
C ARG A 94 7.60 16.22 14.87
N ARG A 95 7.10 15.96 16.08
CA ARG A 95 7.16 16.92 17.20
C ARG A 95 8.61 17.26 17.55
N ARG A 96 9.47 16.25 17.72
CA ARG A 96 10.89 16.45 18.06
C ARG A 96 11.70 17.13 16.97
N SER A 97 11.41 16.87 15.71
CA SER A 97 12.18 17.41 14.58
C SER A 97 11.71 18.81 14.12
N GLY A 98 10.88 19.51 14.90
CA GLY A 98 10.30 20.79 14.50
C GLY A 98 9.36 20.70 13.29
N GLY A 99 8.92 19.49 12.91
CA GLY A 99 8.11 19.25 11.72
C GLY A 99 6.67 19.75 11.81
N GLY A 100 6.24 20.24 12.99
CA GLY A 100 4.88 20.70 13.23
C GLY A 100 3.86 19.55 13.23
N ARG A 101 2.61 19.85 12.85
CA ARG A 101 1.51 18.86 12.85
C ARG A 101 1.82 17.65 11.93
N PRO A 102 1.28 16.46 12.26
CA PRO A 102 1.37 15.28 11.40
C PRO A 102 0.81 15.59 10.01
N ARG A 103 1.55 15.25 8.94
CA ARG A 103 1.09 15.36 7.55
C ARG A 103 0.42 14.08 7.05
N ARG A 104 0.84 12.93 7.59
CA ARG A 104 0.26 11.61 7.32
C ARG A 104 -0.88 11.30 8.26
N ILE A 105 -1.86 10.56 7.77
CA ILE A 105 -3.04 10.14 8.50
C ILE A 105 -2.91 8.68 8.95
N LEU A 106 -3.77 8.23 9.87
CA LEU A 106 -3.71 6.86 10.38
C LEU A 106 -3.89 5.81 9.26
N ALA A 107 -4.61 6.15 8.18
CA ALA A 107 -4.81 5.27 7.03
C ALA A 107 -3.47 4.82 6.40
N ASP A 108 -2.48 5.71 6.25
CA ASP A 108 -1.14 5.38 5.75
C ASP A 108 -0.48 4.23 6.56
N PHE A 109 -0.75 4.19 7.86
CA PHE A 109 -0.20 3.16 8.76
C PHE A 109 -1.03 1.89 8.76
N LEU A 110 -2.34 1.98 8.52
CA LEU A 110 -3.18 0.79 8.31
C LEU A 110 -2.78 0.05 7.04
N ILE A 111 -2.43 0.77 5.97
CA ILE A 111 -1.89 0.20 4.72
C ILE A 111 -0.66 -0.68 5.01
N GLY A 112 0.35 -0.11 5.66
CA GLY A 112 1.58 -0.84 5.99
C GLY A 112 1.35 -2.01 6.97
N ALA A 113 0.49 -1.82 7.97
CA ALA A 113 0.16 -2.87 8.94
C ALA A 113 -0.58 -4.04 8.28
N GLN A 114 -1.51 -3.75 7.36
CA GLN A 114 -2.25 -4.75 6.62
C GLN A 114 -1.37 -5.51 5.62
N ALA A 115 -0.44 -4.83 4.96
CA ALA A 115 0.56 -5.47 4.10
C ALA A 115 1.42 -6.47 4.90
N LEU A 116 1.85 -6.10 6.10
CA LEU A 116 2.69 -6.95 6.95
C LEU A 116 1.93 -8.16 7.53
N ALA A 117 0.63 -8.03 7.79
CA ALA A 117 -0.19 -9.13 8.31
C ALA A 117 -0.24 -10.35 7.38
N GLN A 118 0.15 -10.20 6.11
CA GLN A 118 0.18 -11.27 5.12
C GLN A 118 1.33 -12.27 5.34
N VAL A 119 2.37 -11.94 6.13
CA VAL A 119 3.50 -12.84 6.46
C VAL A 119 3.01 -14.18 7.03
N GLY A 120 1.89 -14.19 7.76
CA GLY A 120 1.35 -15.38 8.42
C GLY A 120 0.54 -16.32 7.53
N GLN A 121 0.33 -16.00 6.25
CA GLN A 121 -0.57 -16.74 5.36
C GLN A 121 0.17 -17.68 4.39
N GLY A 122 1.46 -17.97 4.64
CA GLY A 122 2.29 -18.83 3.78
C GLY A 122 2.88 -18.15 2.54
N TYR A 123 2.76 -16.82 2.46
CA TYR A 123 3.32 -15.99 1.39
C TYR A 123 4.45 -15.10 1.92
N THR A 124 5.36 -14.70 1.03
CA THR A 124 6.33 -13.63 1.33
C THR A 124 5.69 -12.29 0.92
N PRO A 125 5.35 -11.39 1.86
CA PRO A 125 4.71 -10.14 1.49
C PRO A 125 5.72 -9.15 0.97
N VAL A 126 5.36 -8.57 -0.17
CA VAL A 126 6.06 -7.49 -0.84
C VAL A 126 5.13 -6.29 -0.83
N PHE A 127 5.66 -5.09 -0.56
CA PHE A 127 4.90 -3.85 -0.58
C PHE A 127 5.47 -2.92 -1.63
N THR A 128 4.64 -2.45 -2.55
CA THR A 128 5.07 -1.57 -3.66
C THR A 128 4.48 -0.17 -3.50
N THR A 129 5.33 0.85 -3.57
CA THR A 129 4.97 2.25 -3.32
C THR A 129 5.91 3.22 -4.06
N LEU A 130 5.46 4.45 -4.29
CA LEU A 130 6.30 5.59 -4.69
C LEU A 130 6.86 6.38 -3.48
N ASP A 131 6.56 5.94 -2.25
CA ASP A 131 6.97 6.59 -1.00
C ASP A 131 7.80 5.64 -0.12
N ALA A 132 8.74 4.92 -0.73
CA ALA A 132 9.46 3.84 -0.06
C ALA A 132 10.24 4.31 1.18
N ARG A 133 10.73 5.55 1.19
CA ARG A 133 11.43 6.13 2.35
C ARG A 133 10.56 6.15 3.61
N PHE A 134 9.27 6.38 3.48
CA PHE A 134 8.35 6.36 4.60
C PHE A 134 8.13 4.93 5.11
N PHE A 135 7.76 4.02 4.22
CA PHE A 135 7.45 2.64 4.60
C PHE A 135 8.67 1.91 5.15
N ARG A 136 9.86 2.03 4.53
CA ARG A 136 11.10 1.46 5.07
C ARG A 136 11.45 1.96 6.47
N ARG A 137 11.05 3.19 6.82
CA ARG A 137 11.33 3.77 8.15
C ARG A 137 10.37 3.25 9.22
N TYR A 138 9.08 3.17 8.90
CA TYR A 138 8.05 2.84 9.89
C TYR A 138 7.66 1.37 9.91
N PHE A 139 7.95 0.65 8.83
CA PHE A 139 7.73 -0.78 8.63
C PHE A 139 9.02 -1.41 8.07
N PRO A 140 10.13 -1.40 8.81
CA PRO A 140 11.39 -2.02 8.36
C PRO A 140 11.29 -3.52 8.09
N GLU A 141 10.22 -4.16 8.57
CA GLU A 141 9.91 -5.57 8.36
C GLU A 141 9.28 -5.85 6.98
N LEU A 142 8.80 -4.82 6.27
CA LEU A 142 8.26 -4.98 4.93
C LEU A 142 9.37 -5.06 3.88
N ASN A 143 9.25 -6.00 2.95
CA ASN A 143 10.02 -5.98 1.71
C ASN A 143 9.44 -4.90 0.78
N VAL A 144 10.02 -3.69 0.81
CA VAL A 144 9.52 -2.54 0.06
C VAL A 144 10.20 -2.42 -1.31
N LEU A 145 9.41 -2.59 -2.37
CA LEU A 145 9.76 -2.26 -3.75
C LEU A 145 9.39 -0.81 -4.06
N ASP A 146 10.34 -0.10 -4.64
CA ASP A 146 10.25 1.33 -4.95
C ASP A 146 10.12 1.49 -6.47
N LEU A 147 9.11 2.24 -6.91
CA LEU A 147 8.89 2.55 -8.34
C LEU A 147 9.31 3.99 -8.70
N ALA A 148 9.87 4.74 -7.74
CA ALA A 148 10.27 6.12 -7.90
C ALA A 148 11.70 6.30 -8.43
#